data_AF-A0A962UZL3-F1
#
_entry.id   AF-A0A962UZL3-F1
#
_cell.length_a   1.000
_cell.length_b   1.000
_cell.length_c   1.000
_cell.angle_alpha   90.00
_cell.angle_beta   90.00
_cell.angle_gamma   90.00
#
_symmetry.space_group_name_H-M   'P 1'
#
loop_
_entity.id
_entity.type
_entity.pdbx_description
1 polymer ?
#
loop_
_entity_poly.entity_id
_entity_poly.type
_entity_poly.pdbx_seq_one_letter_code
_entity_poly.pdbx_strand_id
1 'polypeptide(L)'
;ADITLVQVRGTTPIKFIEENLPEADMLLLDNYPDVIRAIAQGRGAAMIDVIDFVGEHMNKHKIDWKVVETPVNVYYCALGVAKGNYTFRDWLNVALFELHRSGFINETWKQWFGIDMLYDTGASAYF
;
A
#
# COMPACT_ATOMS: atom_id res chain seq x y z
N ALA A 1 -23.11 5.55 14.76
CA ALA A 1 -22.49 6.70 14.09
C ALA A 1 -22.06 6.18 12.73
N ASP A 2 -22.53 6.80 11.66
CA ASP A 2 -22.18 6.37 10.30
C ASP A 2 -20.71 6.71 10.06
N ILE A 3 -19.87 5.68 9.87
CA ILE A 3 -18.44 5.85 9.68
C ILE A 3 -18.19 5.84 8.17
N THR A 4 -17.62 6.93 7.65
CA THR A 4 -17.17 6.98 6.26
C THR A 4 -15.68 6.65 6.16
N LEU A 5 -15.36 5.56 5.47
CA LEU A 5 -14.01 5.22 5.06
C LEU A 5 -13.69 5.88 3.71
N VAL A 6 -12.48 6.41 3.57
CA VAL A 6 -12.04 7.07 2.34
C VAL A 6 -10.99 6.21 1.66
N GLN A 7 -11.17 5.93 0.37
CA GLN A 7 -10.31 5.00 -0.36
C GLN A 7 -9.97 5.50 -1.77
N VAL A 8 -8.81 5.08 -2.29
CA VAL A 8 -8.49 5.24 -3.71
C VAL A 8 -9.21 4.17 -4.50
N ARG A 9 -9.91 4.56 -5.57
CA ARG A 9 -10.66 3.64 -6.43
C ARG A 9 -9.74 2.57 -7.02
N GLY A 10 -10.20 1.32 -7.01
CA GLY A 10 -9.49 0.19 -7.61
C GLY A 10 -8.39 -0.42 -6.75
N THR A 11 -8.27 0.00 -5.49
CA THR A 11 -7.34 -0.60 -4.53
C THR A 11 -7.90 -1.87 -3.90
N THR A 12 -6.99 -2.74 -3.44
CA THR A 12 -7.33 -4.02 -2.80
C THR A 12 -8.14 -3.91 -1.50
N PRO A 13 -8.01 -2.86 -0.65
CA PRO A 13 -8.75 -2.77 0.62
C PRO A 13 -10.26 -2.56 0.44
N ILE A 14 -10.72 -2.07 -0.73
CA ILE A 14 -12.14 -1.85 -1.02
C ILE A 14 -12.95 -3.12 -0.79
N LYS A 15 -12.51 -4.24 -1.36
CA LYS A 15 -13.20 -5.52 -1.22
C LYS A 15 -13.25 -6.00 0.23
N PHE A 16 -12.17 -5.80 0.98
CA PHE A 16 -12.14 -6.13 2.40
C PHE A 16 -13.18 -5.32 3.19
N ILE A 17 -13.30 -4.02 2.91
CA ILE A 17 -14.28 -3.14 3.55
C ILE A 17 -15.70 -3.60 3.23
N GLU A 18 -16.00 -3.87 1.96
CA GLU A 18 -17.32 -4.33 1.52
C GLU A 18 -17.73 -5.65 2.20
N GLU A 19 -16.79 -6.57 2.41
CA GLU A 19 -17.06 -7.87 3.01
C GLU A 19 -17.14 -7.84 4.54
N ASN A 20 -16.37 -6.97 5.22
CA ASN A 20 -16.16 -7.04 6.67
C ASN A 20 -16.74 -5.83 7.43
N LEU A 21 -16.97 -4.71 6.76
CA LEU A 21 -17.48 -3.46 7.34
C LEU A 21 -18.70 -2.96 6.56
N PRO A 22 -19.76 -3.78 6.38
CA PRO A 22 -20.88 -3.47 5.49
C PRO A 22 -21.72 -2.26 5.95
N GLU A 23 -21.58 -1.84 7.20
CA GLU A 23 -22.24 -0.65 7.75
C GLU A 23 -21.44 0.64 7.56
N ALA A 24 -20.20 0.56 7.08
CA ALA A 24 -19.38 1.73 6.80
C ALA A 24 -19.73 2.31 5.42
N ASP A 25 -19.91 3.63 5.37
CA ASP A 25 -19.96 4.34 4.11
C ASP A 25 -18.57 4.39 3.47
N MET A 26 -18.51 4.46 2.14
CA MET A 26 -17.25 4.52 1.41
C MET A 26 -17.20 5.71 0.46
N LEU A 27 -16.24 6.60 0.68
CA LEU A 27 -15.90 7.71 -0.21
C LEU A 27 -14.73 7.30 -1.11
N LEU A 28 -15.02 7.05 -2.39
CA LEU A 28 -14.02 6.68 -3.39
C LEU A 28 -13.48 7.91 -4.11
N LEU A 29 -12.16 8.08 -4.09
CA LEU A 29 -11.43 9.15 -4.75
C LEU A 29 -10.39 8.58 -5.73
N ASP A 30 -9.81 9.43 -6.56
CA ASP A 30 -8.96 8.97 -7.67
C ASP A 30 -7.47 8.90 -7.32
N ASN A 31 -7.04 9.45 -6.18
CA ASN A 31 -5.62 9.48 -5.76
C ASN A 31 -5.44 9.66 -4.24
N TYR A 32 -4.26 9.31 -3.74
CA TYR A 32 -3.90 9.40 -2.32
C TYR A 32 -3.93 10.82 -1.76
N PRO A 33 -3.34 11.86 -2.39
CA PRO A 33 -3.45 13.24 -1.89
C PRO A 33 -4.89 13.68 -1.58
N ASP A 34 -5.84 13.29 -2.42
CA ASP A 34 -7.26 13.60 -2.22
C ASP A 34 -7.87 12.83 -1.04
N VAL A 35 -7.52 11.55 -0.85
CA VAL A 35 -7.90 10.76 0.32
C VAL A 35 -7.40 11.41 1.61
N ILE A 36 -6.10 11.73 1.66
CA ILE A 36 -5.49 12.35 2.84
C ILE A 36 -6.13 13.71 3.14
N ARG A 37 -6.38 14.53 2.12
CA ARG A 37 -7.07 15.82 2.26
C ARG A 37 -8.50 15.66 2.76
N ALA A 38 -9.24 14.66 2.26
CA ALA A 38 -10.61 14.40 2.70
C ALA A 38 -10.66 14.03 4.19
N ILE A 39 -9.74 13.18 4.66
CA ILE A 39 -9.60 12.85 6.09
C ILE A 39 -9.24 14.10 6.89
N ALA A 40 -8.26 14.90 6.43
CA ALA A 40 -7.85 16.14 7.10
C ALA A 40 -9.00 17.15 7.29
N GLN A 41 -9.94 17.17 6.34
CA GLN A 41 -11.10 18.07 6.32
C GLN A 41 -12.32 17.50 7.05
N GLY A 42 -12.22 16.31 7.65
CA GLY A 42 -13.33 15.64 8.33
C GLY A 42 -14.40 15.09 7.39
N ARG A 43 -14.08 14.89 6.10
CA ARG A 43 -14.98 14.27 5.12
C ARG A 43 -15.00 12.74 5.17
N GLY A 44 -14.15 12.15 6.00
CA GLY A 44 -14.16 10.74 6.35
C GLY A 44 -13.29 10.48 7.57
N ALA A 45 -13.48 9.31 8.17
CA ALA A 45 -12.90 8.97 9.47
C ALA A 45 -11.54 8.28 9.35
N ALA A 46 -11.35 7.43 8.34
CA ALA A 46 -10.14 6.62 8.19
C ALA A 46 -9.97 6.08 6.76
N MET A 47 -8.79 5.53 6.49
CA MET A 47 -8.50 4.68 5.33
C MET A 47 -7.86 3.38 5.81
N ILE A 48 -7.97 2.33 5.00
CA ILE A 48 -7.23 1.08 5.14
C ILE A 48 -6.33 0.98 3.92
N ASP A 49 -5.01 0.99 4.09
CA ASP A 49 -4.07 0.89 2.97
C ASP A 49 -2.70 0.36 3.41
N VAL A 50 -1.79 0.21 2.45
CA VAL A 50 -0.39 -0.17 2.69
C VAL A 50 0.33 0.99 3.35
N ILE A 51 0.71 0.76 4.61
CA ILE A 51 1.36 1.75 5.45
C ILE A 51 2.66 2.31 4.85
N ASP A 52 3.42 1.48 4.13
CA ASP A 52 4.64 1.92 3.45
C ASP A 52 4.35 2.99 2.40
N PHE A 53 3.19 2.94 1.73
CA PHE A 53 2.81 3.91 0.69
C PHE A 53 2.29 5.22 1.26
N VAL A 54 1.64 5.16 2.43
CA VAL A 54 1.06 6.34 3.06
C VAL A 54 2.02 7.00 4.06
N GLY A 55 3.14 6.35 4.40
CA GLY A 55 4.15 6.87 5.34
C GLY A 55 4.62 8.29 4.99
N GLU A 56 4.91 8.54 3.71
CA GLU A 56 5.32 9.88 3.27
C GLU A 56 4.20 10.92 3.46
N HIS A 57 2.95 10.55 3.18
CA HIS A 57 1.80 11.41 3.42
C HIS A 57 1.59 11.67 4.91
N MET A 58 1.79 10.67 5.76
CA MET A 58 1.69 10.83 7.20
C MET A 58 2.69 11.85 7.74
N ASN A 59 3.90 11.88 7.18
CA ASN A 59 4.95 12.83 7.55
C ASN A 59 4.70 14.26 7.01
N LYS A 60 4.05 14.40 5.85
CA LYS A 60 3.85 15.71 5.19
C LYS A 60 2.58 16.43 5.63
N HIS A 61 1.55 15.71 6.07
CA HIS A 61 0.24 16.30 6.38
C HIS A 61 0.01 16.35 7.90
N LYS A 62 -0.40 17.52 8.41
CA LYS A 62 -0.66 17.76 9.84
C LYS A 62 -2.01 17.16 10.29
N ILE A 63 -2.08 15.84 10.25
CA ILE A 63 -3.19 15.05 10.80
C ILE A 63 -2.62 14.26 11.97
N ASP A 64 -3.40 14.14 13.05
CA ASP A 64 -3.01 13.30 14.19
C ASP A 64 -3.25 11.82 13.83
N TRP A 65 -2.28 11.24 13.12
CA TRP A 65 -2.39 9.87 12.62
C TRP A 65 -2.30 8.88 13.76
N LYS A 66 -3.26 7.95 13.80
CA LYS A 66 -3.15 6.72 14.58
C LYS A 66 -3.17 5.52 13.65
N VAL A 67 -2.03 4.86 13.54
CA VAL A 67 -1.92 3.56 12.89
C VAL A 67 -2.45 2.50 13.84
N VAL A 68 -3.30 1.60 13.34
CA VAL A 68 -3.80 0.46 14.10
C VAL A 68 -2.71 -0.62 14.16
N GLU A 69 -2.46 -1.16 15.36
CA GLU A 69 -1.36 -2.12 15.59
C GLU A 69 -1.52 -3.42 14.81
N THR A 70 -2.75 -3.91 14.66
CA THR A 70 -3.03 -5.17 13.96
C THR A 70 -3.25 -4.92 12.47
N PRO A 71 -2.39 -5.45 11.58
CA PRO A 71 -2.63 -5.35 10.15
C PRO A 71 -3.83 -6.18 9.74
N VAL A 72 -4.62 -5.66 8.79
CA VAL A 72 -5.74 -6.39 8.18
C VAL A 72 -5.24 -7.56 7.35
N ASN A 73 -4.17 -7.34 6.59
CA ASN A 73 -3.51 -8.35 5.76
C ASN A 73 -2.06 -7.94 5.51
N VAL A 74 -1.20 -8.91 5.19
CA VAL A 74 0.14 -8.68 4.68
C VAL A 74 0.22 -9.29 3.28
N TYR A 75 0.54 -8.48 2.29
CA TYR A 75 0.75 -8.92 0.92
C TYR A 75 1.91 -8.16 0.29
N TYR A 76 2.44 -8.74 -0.78
CA TYR A 76 3.61 -8.21 -1.46
C TYR A 76 3.22 -7.67 -2.84
N CYS A 77 3.76 -6.50 -3.18
CA CYS A 77 3.57 -5.92 -4.50
C CYS A 77 4.39 -6.67 -5.54
N ALA A 78 3.83 -6.78 -6.75
CA ALA A 78 4.48 -7.43 -7.88
C ALA A 78 4.39 -6.54 -9.13
N LEU A 79 5.25 -6.81 -10.10
CA LEU A 79 5.20 -6.17 -11.40
C LEU A 79 4.09 -6.81 -12.25
N GLY A 80 3.12 -6.01 -12.67
CA GLY A 80 2.07 -6.44 -13.58
C GLY A 80 2.61 -6.68 -14.99
N VAL A 81 2.32 -7.85 -15.57
CA VAL A 81 2.68 -8.21 -16.95
C VAL A 81 1.44 -8.64 -17.74
N ALA A 82 1.48 -8.46 -19.06
CA ALA A 82 0.40 -8.94 -19.94
C ALA A 82 0.25 -10.47 -19.84
N LYS A 83 -1.01 -10.94 -19.81
CA LYS A 83 -1.33 -12.37 -19.72
C LYS A 83 -0.64 -13.14 -20.85
N GLY A 84 0.09 -14.20 -20.49
CA GLY A 84 0.81 -15.06 -21.44
C GLY A 84 2.22 -14.59 -21.80
N ASN A 85 2.66 -13.41 -21.35
CA ASN A 85 4.02 -12.93 -21.59
C ASN A 85 5.02 -13.53 -20.56
N TYR A 86 5.20 -14.85 -20.62
CA TYR A 86 6.02 -15.58 -19.66
C TYR A 86 7.50 -15.20 -19.74
N THR A 87 8.04 -15.01 -20.95
CA THR A 87 9.45 -14.62 -21.13
C THR A 87 9.78 -13.32 -20.42
N PHE A 88 8.92 -12.29 -20.53
CA PHE A 88 9.17 -11.03 -19.84
C PHE A 88 8.98 -11.15 -18.32
N ARG A 89 7.96 -11.89 -17.88
CA ARG A 89 7.76 -12.20 -16.46
C ARG A 89 9.02 -12.84 -15.86
N ASP A 90 9.56 -13.87 -16.49
CA ASP A 90 10.69 -14.63 -15.98
C ASP A 90 11.96 -13.80 -15.96
N TRP A 91 12.16 -12.95 -16.97
CA TRP A 91 13.26 -11.98 -16.97
C TRP A 91 13.15 -10.97 -15.83
N LEU A 92 11.95 -10.40 -15.58
CA LEU A 92 11.72 -9.46 -14.48
C LEU A 92 11.95 -10.11 -13.12
N ASN A 93 11.53 -11.36 -12.97
CA ASN A 93 11.73 -12.14 -11.76
C ASN A 93 13.23 -12.33 -11.45
N VAL A 94 14.05 -12.66 -12.44
CA VAL A 94 15.52 -12.72 -12.28
C VAL A 94 16.09 -11.34 -11.92
N ALA A 95 15.64 -10.28 -12.58
CA ALA A 95 16.11 -8.92 -12.29
C ALA A 95 15.78 -8.50 -10.84
N LEU A 96 14.56 -8.76 -10.37
CA LEU A 96 14.16 -8.48 -8.99
C LEU A 96 14.98 -9.30 -7.98
N PHE A 97 15.21 -10.59 -8.27
CA PHE A 97 16.07 -11.42 -7.43
C PHE A 97 17.48 -10.82 -7.27
N GLU A 98 18.09 -10.36 -8.36
CA GLU A 98 19.42 -9.72 -8.31
C GLU A 98 19.42 -8.40 -7.53
N LEU A 99 18.35 -7.59 -7.63
CA LEU A 99 18.21 -6.35 -6.85
C LEU A 99 18.09 -6.63 -5.34
N HIS A 100 17.35 -7.67 -4.94
CA HIS A 100 17.31 -8.07 -3.52
C HIS A 100 18.65 -8.68 -3.07
N ARG A 101 19.24 -9.59 -3.87
CA ARG A 101 20.49 -10.29 -3.56
C ARG A 101 21.67 -9.31 -3.40
N SER A 102 21.70 -8.26 -4.20
CA SER A 102 22.75 -7.23 -4.13
C SER A 102 22.60 -6.26 -2.95
N GLY A 103 21.46 -6.26 -2.25
CA GLY A 103 21.16 -5.30 -1.19
C GLY A 103 20.59 -3.96 -1.68
N PHE A 104 20.49 -3.76 -3.00
CA PHE A 104 20.02 -2.51 -3.60
C PHE A 104 18.62 -2.10 -3.10
N ILE A 105 17.70 -3.06 -2.97
CA ILE A 105 16.35 -2.77 -2.46
C ILE A 105 16.41 -2.25 -1.03
N ASN A 106 17.18 -2.89 -0.15
CA ASN A 106 17.30 -2.50 1.26
C ASN A 106 17.94 -1.11 1.39
N GLU A 107 18.98 -0.83 0.60
CA GLU A 107 19.68 0.46 0.60
C GLU A 107 18.77 1.60 0.13
N THR A 108 17.99 1.36 -0.92
CA THR A 108 17.17 2.41 -1.54
C THR A 108 15.79 2.54 -0.91
N TRP A 109 15.28 1.52 -0.21
CA TRP A 109 13.96 1.54 0.41
C TRP A 109 13.77 2.75 1.31
N LYS A 110 14.67 2.93 2.29
CA LYS A 110 14.57 4.01 3.27
C LYS A 110 14.70 5.39 2.62
N GLN A 111 15.48 5.49 1.55
CA GLN A 111 15.62 6.73 0.79
C GLN A 111 14.30 7.16 0.14
N TRP A 112 13.52 6.23 -0.40
CA TRP A 112 12.30 6.54 -1.16
C TRP A 112 11.02 6.50 -0.32
N PHE A 113 10.93 5.59 0.65
CA PHE A 113 9.75 5.44 1.51
C PHE A 113 9.87 6.15 2.85
N GLY A 114 11.08 6.56 3.26
CA GLY A 114 11.31 7.32 4.49
C GLY A 114 11.10 6.54 5.79
N ILE A 115 10.74 5.26 5.71
CA ILE A 115 10.55 4.34 6.83
C ILE A 115 11.29 3.02 6.54
N ASP A 116 11.54 2.22 7.58
CA ASP A 116 12.08 0.87 7.40
C ASP A 116 10.98 -0.08 6.88
N MET A 117 11.34 -1.11 6.12
CA MET A 117 10.39 -2.14 5.68
C MET A 117 9.77 -2.82 6.90
N LEU A 118 8.45 -2.72 7.06
CA LEU A 118 7.78 -3.38 8.19
C LEU A 118 7.79 -4.91 8.06
N TYR A 119 7.68 -5.39 6.83
CA TYR A 119 7.76 -6.81 6.49
C TYR A 119 8.69 -6.97 5.29
N ASP A 120 9.92 -7.43 5.56
CA ASP A 120 10.90 -7.70 4.51
C ASP A 120 10.39 -8.85 3.61
N THR A 121 10.40 -8.62 2.29
CA THR A 121 10.09 -9.64 1.28
C THR A 121 11.19 -10.70 1.18
N GLY A 122 12.44 -10.31 1.47
CA GLY A 122 13.64 -11.12 1.27
C GLY A 122 14.00 -11.37 -0.20
N ALA A 123 15.13 -12.05 -0.42
CA ALA A 123 15.47 -12.63 -1.72
C ALA A 123 15.09 -14.12 -1.72
N SER A 124 14.25 -14.53 -2.66
CA SER A 124 14.02 -15.94 -2.96
C SER A 124 14.51 -16.23 -4.37
N ALA A 125 15.40 -17.22 -4.52
CA ALA A 125 15.79 -17.73 -5.84
C ALA A 125 14.61 -18.43 -6.55
N TYR A 126 13.51 -18.64 -5.83
CA TYR A 126 12.27 -19.22 -6.30
C TYR A 126 11.24 -18.14 -6.57
N PHE A 127 11.55 -17.18 -7.43
CA PHE A 127 10.44 -16.57 -8.13
C PHE A 127 9.50 -17.65 -8.71
#